data_AF-A0A662JF45-F1
#
_entry.id   AF-A0A662JF45-F1
#
_cell.length_a   1.000
_cell.length_b   1.000
_cell.length_c   1.000
_cell.angle_alpha   90.00
_cell.angle_beta   90.00
_cell.angle_gamma   90.00
#
_symmetry.space_group_name_H-M   'P 1'
#
loop_
_entity.id
_entity.type
_entity.pdbx_description
1 polymer ?
#
loop_
_entity_poly.entity_id
_entity_poly.type
_entity_poly.pdbx_seq_one_letter_code
_entity_poly.pdbx_strand_id
1 'polypeptide(L)'
;LMKAVVEEGANIAKKMGVELGIDPVELTFKVAKDTANNKNSMLQDLERKKRTEVDYINGAIVRSAQQVGMEAPLNEALTKLVKAMEGVRWRN
;
A
#
# COMPACT_ATOMS: atom_id res chain seq x y z
N LEU A 1 3.88 -3.07 -12.05
CA LEU A 1 4.06 -2.67 -10.63
C LEU A 1 2.82 -2.98 -9.78
N MET A 2 1.65 -2.39 -10.06
CA MET A 2 0.44 -2.56 -9.23
C MET A 2 0.09 -4.03 -8.92
N LYS A 3 -0.02 -4.88 -9.95
CA LYS A 3 -0.26 -6.32 -9.78
C LYS A 3 0.73 -6.98 -8.79
N ALA A 4 2.03 -6.76 -8.99
CA ALA A 4 3.07 -7.37 -8.16
C ALA A 4 3.00 -6.95 -6.68
N VAL A 5 2.68 -5.67 -6.41
CA VAL A 5 2.52 -5.16 -5.03
C VAL A 5 1.33 -5.84 -4.34
N VAL A 6 0.23 -6.03 -5.09
CA VAL A 6 -0.98 -6.68 -4.58
C VAL A 6 -0.73 -8.18 -4.35
N GLU A 7 -0.06 -8.85 -5.29
CA GLU A 7 0.32 -10.26 -5.16
C GLU A 7 1.26 -10.51 -3.97
N GLU A 8 2.22 -9.60 -3.73
CA GLU A 8 3.09 -9.66 -2.54
C GLU A 8 2.25 -9.67 -1.25
N GLY A 9 1.31 -8.72 -1.11
CA GLY A 9 0.41 -8.65 0.05
C GLY A 9 -0.51 -9.88 0.15
N ALA A 10 -1.05 -10.37 -0.97
CA ALA A 10 -1.92 -11.53 -1.00
C ALA A 10 -1.18 -12.82 -0.57
N ASN A 11 0.07 -12.98 -0.99
CA ASN A 11 0.91 -14.11 -0.59
C ASN A 11 1.21 -14.09 0.91
N ILE A 12 1.46 -12.91 1.49
CA ILE A 12 1.64 -12.73 2.93
C ILE A 12 0.35 -13.08 3.69
N ALA A 13 -0.80 -12.57 3.24
CA ALA A 13 -2.10 -12.90 3.83
C ALA A 13 -2.37 -14.41 3.81
N LYS A 14 -2.10 -15.07 2.68
CA LYS A 14 -2.20 -16.53 2.55
C LYS A 14 -1.29 -17.26 3.53
N LYS A 15 -0.04 -16.82 3.72
CA LYS A 15 0.90 -17.41 4.69
C LYS A 15 0.42 -17.24 6.14
N MET A 16 -0.29 -16.15 6.45
CA MET A 16 -0.94 -15.92 7.74
C MET A 16 -2.21 -16.76 7.96
N GLY A 17 -2.66 -17.52 6.96
CA GLY A 17 -3.93 -18.26 7.04
C GLY A 17 -5.17 -17.38 6.85
N VAL A 18 -5.01 -16.19 6.26
CA VAL A 18 -6.12 -15.28 5.94
C VAL A 18 -6.60 -15.56 4.52
N GLU A 19 -7.85 -15.98 4.39
CA GLU A 19 -8.52 -16.11 3.09
C GLU A 19 -9.19 -14.79 2.69
N LEU A 20 -8.84 -14.26 1.52
CA LEU A 20 -9.37 -12.98 1.04
C LEU A 20 -10.77 -13.09 0.44
N GLY A 21 -11.20 -14.30 0.04
CA GLY A 21 -12.53 -14.55 -0.55
C GLY A 21 -12.79 -13.93 -1.93
N ILE A 22 -11.83 -13.17 -2.47
CA ILE A 22 -11.88 -12.48 -3.76
C ILE A 22 -10.48 -12.47 -4.40
N ASP A 23 -10.40 -12.24 -5.71
CA ASP A 23 -9.12 -11.91 -6.37
C ASP A 23 -8.72 -10.46 -6.06
N PRO A 24 -7.67 -10.23 -5.25
CA PRO A 24 -7.29 -8.88 -4.86
C PRO A 24 -6.70 -8.07 -6.03
N VAL A 25 -6.11 -8.73 -7.03
CA VAL A 25 -5.56 -8.07 -8.21
C VAL A 25 -6.72 -7.55 -9.05
N GLU A 26 -7.69 -8.41 -9.37
CA GLU A 26 -8.87 -8.02 -10.13
C GLU A 26 -9.62 -6.88 -9.45
N LEU A 27 -9.87 -7.00 -8.14
CA LEU A 27 -10.52 -5.94 -7.37
C LEU A 27 -9.76 -4.63 -7.46
N THR A 28 -8.43 -4.66 -7.31
CA THR A 28 -7.60 -3.45 -7.35
C THR A 28 -7.71 -2.74 -8.71
N PHE A 29 -7.63 -3.48 -9.82
CA PHE A 29 -7.80 -2.90 -11.15
C PHE A 29 -9.22 -2.36 -11.38
N LYS A 30 -10.24 -3.07 -10.88
CA LYS A 30 -11.63 -2.61 -10.94
C LYS A 30 -11.81 -1.28 -10.20
N VAL A 31 -11.36 -1.20 -8.94
CA VAL A 31 -11.45 0.04 -8.14
C VAL A 31 -10.69 1.17 -8.82
N ALA A 32 -9.46 0.93 -9.28
CA ALA A 32 -8.67 1.94 -9.98
C ALA A 32 -9.38 2.50 -11.22
N LYS A 33 -10.09 1.64 -11.97
CA LYS A 33 -10.91 2.05 -13.12
C LYS A 33 -12.14 2.84 -12.68
N ASP A 34 -12.90 2.32 -11.72
CA ASP A 34 -14.15 2.93 -11.25
C ASP A 34 -13.93 4.31 -10.62
N THR A 35 -12.76 4.50 -9.99
CA THR A 35 -12.37 5.75 -9.35
C THR A 35 -11.33 6.54 -10.14
N ALA A 36 -11.19 6.32 -11.46
CA ALA A 36 -10.11 6.92 -12.25
C ALA A 36 -10.10 8.47 -12.21
N ASN A 37 -11.28 9.08 -12.06
CA ASN A 37 -11.44 10.54 -11.94
C ASN A 37 -11.29 11.06 -10.49
N ASN A 38 -11.16 10.16 -9.51
CA ASN A 38 -11.04 10.52 -8.11
C ASN A 38 -9.58 10.64 -7.70
N LYS A 39 -9.30 11.60 -6.83
CA LYS A 39 -8.00 11.73 -6.20
C LYS A 39 -7.96 10.88 -4.92
N ASN A 40 -6.98 9.96 -4.80
CA ASN A 40 -6.85 9.15 -3.59
C ASN A 40 -6.54 9.99 -2.34
N SER A 41 -6.93 9.50 -1.17
CA SER A 41 -6.79 10.16 0.14
C SER A 41 -5.35 10.57 0.44
N MET A 42 -4.40 9.64 0.31
CA MET A 42 -2.99 9.91 0.62
C MET A 42 -2.39 11.03 -0.25
N LEU A 43 -2.77 11.12 -1.53
CA LEU A 43 -2.33 12.21 -2.40
C LEU A 43 -2.92 13.55 -1.92
N GLN A 44 -4.18 13.58 -1.50
CA GLN A 44 -4.77 14.77 -0.90
C GLN A 44 -4.08 15.17 0.41
N ASP A 45 -3.71 14.20 1.25
CA ASP A 45 -2.96 14.45 2.48
C ASP A 45 -1.59 15.06 2.19
N LEU A 46 -0.86 14.50 1.22
CA LEU A 46 0.41 15.06 0.76
C LEU A 46 0.25 16.50 0.25
N GLU A 47 -0.83 16.83 -0.44
CA GLU A 47 -1.08 18.19 -0.95
C GLU A 47 -1.44 19.17 0.16
N ARG A 48 -2.12 18.68 1.18
CA ARG A 48 -2.47 19.45 2.38
C ARG A 48 -1.36 19.46 3.43
N LYS A 49 -0.18 18.92 3.11
CA LYS A 49 0.97 18.79 4.03
C LYS A 49 0.58 18.06 5.33
N LYS A 50 -0.29 17.05 5.23
CA LYS A 50 -0.65 16.16 6.34
C LYS A 50 0.14 14.86 6.26
N ARG A 51 0.19 14.13 7.37
CA ARG A 51 0.65 12.74 7.38
C ARG A 51 -0.35 11.86 6.64
N THR A 52 0.16 10.93 5.86
CA THR A 52 -0.63 9.91 5.17
C THR A 52 -0.85 8.69 6.07
N GLU A 53 -1.73 7.80 5.62
CA GLU A 53 -2.00 6.50 6.24
C GLU A 53 -1.06 5.37 5.77
N VAL A 54 0.03 5.68 5.06
CA VAL A 54 0.91 4.66 4.44
C VAL A 54 1.49 3.65 5.45
N ASP A 55 1.77 4.08 6.68
CA ASP A 55 2.28 3.20 7.76
C ASP A 55 1.25 2.13 8.18
N TYR A 56 -0.04 2.39 7.95
CA TYR A 56 -1.15 1.50 8.29
C TYR A 56 -1.65 0.68 7.08
N ILE A 57 -1.31 1.07 5.86
CA ILE A 57 -1.63 0.32 4.64
C ILE A 57 -0.41 -0.53 4.25
N ASN A 58 0.56 0.04 3.54
CA ASN A 58 1.74 -0.71 3.08
C ASN A 58 2.65 -1.10 4.26
N GLY A 59 2.80 -0.21 5.25
CA GLY A 59 3.59 -0.50 6.44
C GLY A 59 3.00 -1.65 7.27
N ALA A 60 1.68 -1.85 7.25
CA ALA A 60 1.05 -3.00 7.91
C ALA A 60 1.40 -4.31 7.20
N ILE A 61 1.40 -4.33 5.86
CA ILE A 61 1.82 -5.51 5.08
C ILE A 61 3.27 -5.90 5.41
N VAL A 62 4.17 -4.91 5.53
CA VAL A 62 5.58 -5.17 5.92
C VAL A 62 5.66 -5.82 7.30
N ARG A 63 4.94 -5.30 8.29
CA ARG A 63 4.89 -5.90 9.65
C ARG A 63 4.30 -7.31 9.63
N SER A 64 3.24 -7.52 8.86
CA SER A 64 2.61 -8.83 8.68
C SER A 64 3.58 -9.84 8.05
N ALA A 65 4.38 -9.43 7.05
CA ALA A 65 5.40 -10.29 6.45
C ALA A 65 6.42 -10.77 7.48
N GLN A 66 6.92 -9.84 8.31
CA GLN A 66 7.90 -10.14 9.36
C GLN A 66 7.36 -11.16 10.37
N GLN A 67 6.06 -11.07 10.74
CA GLN A 67 5.42 -12.01 11.67
C GLN A 67 5.41 -13.46 11.16
N VAL A 68 5.44 -13.66 9.84
CA VAL A 68 5.42 -15.00 9.22
C VAL A 68 6.76 -15.38 8.58
N GLY A 69 7.83 -14.65 8.87
CA GLY A 69 9.17 -14.92 8.33
C GLY A 69 9.29 -14.67 6.83
N MET A 70 8.51 -13.75 6.28
CA MET A 70 8.56 -13.30 4.89
C MET A 70 9.04 -11.84 4.79
N GLU A 71 9.43 -11.44 3.59
CA GLU A 71 9.73 -10.05 3.25
C GLU A 71 8.63 -9.47 2.37
N ALA A 72 8.50 -8.14 2.39
CA ALA A 72 7.57 -7.38 1.55
C ALA A 72 8.30 -6.19 0.88
N PRO A 73 9.32 -6.45 0.04
CA PRO A 73 10.21 -5.41 -0.47
C PRO A 73 9.47 -4.33 -1.29
N LEU A 74 8.42 -4.68 -2.04
CA LEU A 74 7.67 -3.70 -2.81
C LEU A 74 6.84 -2.79 -1.91
N ASN A 75 6.14 -3.37 -0.92
CA ASN A 75 5.39 -2.59 0.07
C ASN A 75 6.31 -1.73 0.95
N GLU A 76 7.50 -2.22 1.29
CA GLU A 76 8.51 -1.46 2.03
C GLU A 76 9.03 -0.27 1.21
N ALA A 77 9.36 -0.49 -0.06
CA ALA A 77 9.80 0.57 -0.96
C ALA A 77 8.73 1.66 -1.11
N LEU A 78 7.47 1.28 -1.35
CA LEU A 78 6.35 2.22 -1.43
C LEU A 78 6.16 3.01 -0.13
N THR A 79 6.26 2.35 1.02
CA THR A 79 6.18 3.01 2.34
C THR A 79 7.26 4.08 2.48
N LYS A 80 8.52 3.73 2.17
CA LYS A 80 9.66 4.67 2.26
C LYS A 80 9.50 5.85 1.30
N LEU A 81 9.04 5.61 0.06
CA LEU A 81 8.84 6.66 -0.93
C LEU A 81 7.77 7.66 -0.50
N VAL A 82 6.62 7.21 -0.02
CA VAL A 82 5.55 8.11 0.45
C VAL A 82 6.02 8.93 1.65
N LYS A 83 6.69 8.31 2.63
CA LYS A 83 7.26 9.03 3.79
C LYS A 83 8.31 10.07 3.38
N ALA A 84 9.12 9.77 2.35
CA ALA A 84 10.04 10.76 1.80
C ALA A 84 9.29 11.95 1.19
N MET A 85 8.17 11.71 0.48
CA MET A 85 7.33 12.77 -0.08
C MET A 85 6.67 13.64 1.01
N GLU A 86 6.24 13.06 2.12
CA GLU A 86 5.76 13.80 3.30
C GLU A 86 6.83 14.79 3.77
N GLY A 87 8.06 14.32 3.98
CA GLY A 87 9.16 15.15 4.47
C GLY A 87 9.69 16.19 3.46
N VAL A 88 9.66 15.91 2.16
CA VAL A 88 10.07 16.87 1.11
C VAL A 88 9.07 18.01 1.00
N ARG A 89 7.75 17.73 1.01
CA ARG A 89 6.71 18.75 0.82
C ARG A 89 6.48 19.66 2.02
N TRP A 90 6.95 19.30 3.22
CA TRP A 90 6.88 20.17 4.38
C TRP A 90 8.02 21.19 4.45
N ARG A 91 9.12 20.96 3.72
CA ARG A 91 10.29 21.84 3.69
C ARG A 91 10.23 22.93 2.62
N ASN A 92 9.26 22.85 1.71
CA ASN A 92 8.90 23.87 0.72
C ASN A 92 7.64 24.59 1.15
#